data_AF-A0A3E2W586-F1
#
_entry.id   AF-A0A3E2W586-F1
#
_cell.length_a   1.000
_cell.length_b   1.000
_cell.length_c   1.000
_cell.angle_alpha   90.00
_cell.angle_beta   90.00
_cell.angle_gamma   90.00
#
_symmetry.space_group_name_H-M   'P 1'
#
loop_
_entity.id
_entity.type
_entity.pdbx_description
1 polymer ?
#
loop_
_entity_poly.entity_id
_entity_poly.type
_entity_poly.pdbx_seq_one_letter_code
_entity_poly.pdbx_strand_id
1 'polypeptide(L)'
;MTQKNNENIYKALKEEERTLSEKNFVWMKKAFKRKENYAALGNMGGKLVFCEGEYPSYLEGFRMIIFKDGKQIAVYNWKTEDGIDDFQGLFSMKTDKSGKIFFCLILRGDVPLIIGHTEDIEQETHYELLVHAWDTETGYIWVGDNQDGGLTRIDYLISGNTTGKQNCIENLIAQSYVQKTSKEEEKHE
;
A
#
# COMPACT_ATOMS: atom_id res chain seq x y z
N MET A 1 -4.20 -8.37 21.34
CA MET A 1 -4.73 -9.51 20.57
C MET A 1 -3.91 -10.76 20.93
N THR A 2 -4.52 -11.81 21.47
CA THR A 2 -3.78 -13.02 21.93
C THR A 2 -3.32 -13.89 20.76
N GLN A 3 -2.17 -14.55 20.89
CA GLN A 3 -1.55 -15.43 19.88
C GLN A 3 -2.52 -16.49 19.32
N LYS A 4 -3.42 -17.01 20.17
CA LYS A 4 -4.48 -17.98 19.82
C LYS A 4 -5.54 -17.43 18.84
N ASN A 5 -5.73 -16.11 18.80
CA ASN A 5 -6.65 -15.46 17.87
C ASN A 5 -6.03 -15.37 16.46
N ASN A 6 -4.73 -15.08 16.38
CA ASN A 6 -4.02 -14.93 15.11
C ASN A 6 -3.91 -16.25 14.33
N GLU A 7 -3.71 -17.38 15.01
CA GLU A 7 -3.71 -18.70 14.37
C GLU A 7 -5.07 -19.07 13.77
N ASN A 8 -6.17 -18.70 14.45
CA ASN A 8 -7.52 -18.96 13.96
C ASN A 8 -7.84 -18.07 12.75
N ILE A 9 -7.44 -16.80 12.79
CA ILE A 9 -7.56 -15.88 11.64
C ILE A 9 -6.78 -16.45 10.45
N TYR A 10 -5.53 -16.87 10.66
CA TYR A 10 -4.71 -17.46 9.59
C TYR A 10 -5.33 -18.74 8.99
N LYS A 11 -5.87 -19.63 9.83
CA LYS A 11 -6.58 -20.85 9.39
C LYS A 11 -7.92 -20.57 8.71
N ALA A 12 -8.49 -19.38 8.88
CA ALA A 12 -9.72 -18.97 8.21
C ALA A 12 -9.48 -18.36 6.82
N LEU A 13 -8.25 -17.90 6.54
CA LEU A 13 -7.87 -17.36 5.23
C LEU A 13 -8.00 -18.43 4.13
N LYS A 14 -8.35 -17.98 2.92
CA LYS A 14 -8.24 -18.78 1.70
C LYS A 14 -6.78 -19.15 1.40
N GLU A 15 -6.56 -20.14 0.57
CA GLU A 15 -5.21 -20.59 0.22
C GLU A 15 -4.39 -19.46 -0.41
N GLU A 16 -4.97 -18.71 -1.34
CA GLU A 16 -4.32 -17.60 -2.03
C GLU A 16 -3.92 -16.48 -1.06
N GLU A 17 -4.79 -16.19 -0.08
CA GLU A 17 -4.54 -15.18 0.96
C GLU A 17 -3.42 -15.59 1.92
N ARG A 18 -3.30 -16.89 2.23
CA ARG A 18 -2.17 -17.43 3.01
C ARG A 18 -0.88 -17.31 2.22
N THR A 19 -0.87 -17.72 0.96
CA THR A 19 0.32 -17.65 0.11
C THR A 19 0.76 -16.19 -0.10
N LEU A 20 -0.18 -15.25 -0.27
CA LEU A 20 0.12 -13.81 -0.31
C LEU A 20 0.74 -13.31 1.00
N SER A 21 0.22 -13.78 2.14
CA SER A 21 0.76 -13.42 3.45
C SER A 21 2.19 -13.93 3.65
N GLU A 22 2.48 -15.16 3.21
CA GLU A 22 3.82 -15.74 3.23
C GLU A 22 4.77 -15.00 2.28
N LYS A 23 4.32 -14.65 1.06
CA LYS A 23 5.10 -13.84 0.12
C LYS A 23 5.41 -12.45 0.68
N ASN A 24 4.43 -11.80 1.31
CA ASN A 24 4.62 -10.51 1.98
C ASN A 24 5.76 -10.59 3.00
N PHE A 25 5.73 -11.59 3.88
CA PHE A 25 6.78 -11.79 4.87
C PHE A 25 8.17 -12.02 4.24
N VAL A 26 8.24 -12.81 3.16
CA VAL A 26 9.49 -13.04 2.43
C VAL A 26 10.02 -11.74 1.81
N TRP A 27 9.17 -10.94 1.18
CA TRP A 27 9.57 -9.68 0.54
C TRP A 27 9.98 -8.63 1.55
N MET A 28 9.24 -8.48 2.65
CA MET A 28 9.65 -7.63 3.77
C MET A 28 11.05 -8.03 4.26
N LYS A 29 11.28 -9.31 4.55
CA LYS A 29 12.59 -9.80 5.02
C LYS A 29 13.72 -9.49 4.04
N LYS A 30 13.46 -9.53 2.73
CA LYS A 30 14.43 -9.17 1.70
C LYS A 30 14.69 -7.66 1.66
N ALA A 31 13.64 -6.83 1.72
CA ALA A 31 13.75 -5.38 1.76
C ALA A 31 14.56 -4.89 2.99
N PHE A 32 14.25 -5.42 4.19
CA PHE A 32 15.00 -5.10 5.41
C PHE A 32 16.44 -5.64 5.42
N LYS A 33 16.75 -6.61 4.56
CA LYS A 33 18.13 -7.07 4.27
C LYS A 33 18.79 -6.31 3.12
N ARG A 34 18.18 -5.22 2.64
CA ARG A 34 18.71 -4.35 1.58
C ARG A 34 18.97 -5.11 0.27
N LYS A 35 18.14 -6.11 -0.02
CA LYS A 35 18.22 -6.82 -1.31
C LYS A 35 17.63 -5.93 -2.40
N GLU A 36 18.37 -5.82 -3.50
CA GLU A 36 17.94 -5.08 -4.68
C GLU A 36 16.57 -5.53 -5.17
N ASN A 37 15.81 -4.56 -5.69
CA ASN A 37 14.45 -4.73 -6.23
C ASN A 37 13.38 -5.12 -5.20
N TYR A 38 13.67 -5.13 -3.90
CA TYR A 38 12.67 -5.32 -2.86
C TYR A 38 12.52 -4.04 -2.05
N ALA A 39 11.27 -3.66 -1.82
CA ALA A 39 10.93 -2.53 -0.97
C ALA A 39 9.82 -2.92 0.01
N ALA A 40 9.78 -2.31 1.19
CA ALA A 40 8.72 -2.57 2.16
C ALA A 40 8.52 -1.42 3.15
N LEU A 41 7.30 -1.35 3.68
CA LEU A 41 6.99 -0.60 4.89
C LEU A 41 7.14 -1.50 6.12
N GLY A 42 7.70 -0.96 7.20
CA GLY A 42 7.71 -1.66 8.47
C GLY A 42 8.29 -0.84 9.61
N ASN A 43 8.41 -1.45 10.78
CA ASN A 43 8.90 -0.79 11.98
C ASN A 43 10.41 -0.96 12.11
N MET A 44 11.14 0.15 12.24
CA MET A 44 12.56 0.17 12.61
C MET A 44 12.76 1.10 13.81
N GLY A 45 13.08 0.53 14.97
CA GLY A 45 13.39 1.31 16.17
C GLY A 45 12.21 2.12 16.71
N GLY A 46 10.98 1.65 16.53
CA GLY A 46 9.77 2.34 16.97
C GLY A 46 9.24 3.39 16.00
N LYS A 47 9.77 3.44 14.78
CA LYS A 47 9.33 4.37 13.72
C LYS A 47 8.91 3.60 12.48
N LEU A 48 7.91 4.11 11.77
CA LEU A 48 7.55 3.59 10.46
C LEU A 48 8.62 4.00 9.45
N VAL A 49 9.10 3.04 8.67
CA VAL A 49 10.09 3.27 7.63
C VAL A 49 9.65 2.69 6.31
N PHE A 50 10.00 3.40 5.23
CA PHE A 50 10.08 2.85 3.89
C PHE A 50 11.51 2.37 3.62
N CYS A 51 11.67 1.06 3.51
CA CYS A 51 12.93 0.38 3.26
C CYS A 51 13.05 0.05 1.78
N GLU A 52 13.84 0.82 1.05
CA GLU A 52 14.27 0.54 -0.32
C GLU A 52 15.74 0.97 -0.49
N GLY A 53 16.55 0.15 -1.17
CA GLY A 53 17.96 0.46 -1.35
C GLY A 53 18.74 0.51 -0.03
N GLU A 54 19.79 1.33 0.00
CA GLU A 54 20.75 1.40 1.12
C GLU A 54 20.17 2.10 2.36
N TYR A 55 19.45 3.21 2.16
CA TYR A 55 18.99 4.08 3.25
C TYR A 55 17.46 4.01 3.43
N PRO A 56 16.95 3.69 4.62
CA PRO A 56 15.53 3.75 4.90
C PRO A 56 15.05 5.20 5.02
N SER A 57 13.83 5.47 4.55
CA SER A 57 13.14 6.75 4.74
C SER A 57 12.21 6.65 5.93
N TYR A 58 12.30 7.58 6.88
CA TYR A 58 11.47 7.60 8.09
C TYR A 58 10.19 8.37 7.81
N LEU A 59 9.05 7.68 7.82
CA LEU A 59 7.80 8.25 7.35
C LEU A 59 7.12 9.10 8.42
N GLU A 60 6.58 10.24 7.99
CA GLU A 60 5.74 11.15 8.76
C GLU A 60 4.26 10.80 8.61
N GLY A 61 3.90 10.09 7.53
CA GLY A 61 2.57 9.52 7.43
C GLY A 61 2.37 8.57 6.26
N PHE A 62 1.22 7.93 6.31
CA PHE A 62 0.80 6.88 5.40
C PHE A 62 -0.71 6.97 5.20
N ARG A 63 -1.15 6.84 3.95
CA ARG A 63 -2.54 6.77 3.57
C ARG A 63 -2.74 5.68 2.54
N MET A 64 -3.85 4.98 2.66
CA MET A 64 -4.27 3.96 1.73
C MET A 64 -5.75 4.08 1.45
N ILE A 65 -6.12 3.94 0.18
CA ILE A 65 -7.49 3.91 -0.29
C ILE A 65 -7.64 2.67 -1.17
N ILE A 66 -8.66 1.87 -0.87
CA ILE A 66 -8.94 0.64 -1.59
C ILE A 66 -10.33 0.73 -2.19
N PHE A 67 -10.41 0.38 -3.47
CA PHE A 67 -11.63 0.30 -4.24
C PHE A 67 -11.89 -1.15 -4.65
N LYS A 68 -13.16 -1.47 -4.76
CA LYS A 68 -13.66 -2.69 -5.38
C LYS A 68 -14.80 -2.30 -6.31
N ASP A 69 -14.72 -2.74 -7.56
CA ASP A 69 -15.70 -2.40 -8.61
C ASP A 69 -15.95 -0.88 -8.73
N GLY A 70 -14.87 -0.08 -8.63
CA GLY A 70 -14.91 1.39 -8.68
C GLY A 70 -15.48 2.07 -7.42
N LYS A 71 -15.86 1.31 -6.38
CA LYS A 71 -16.38 1.85 -5.12
C LYS A 71 -15.34 1.77 -4.02
N GLN A 72 -15.14 2.86 -3.29
CA GLN A 72 -14.25 2.88 -2.12
C GLN A 72 -14.81 1.94 -1.03
N ILE A 73 -14.02 0.94 -0.64
CA ILE A 73 -14.39 -0.02 0.41
C ILE A 73 -13.59 0.14 1.70
N ALA A 74 -12.39 0.75 1.62
CA ALA A 74 -11.56 1.00 2.78
C ALA A 74 -10.72 2.26 2.58
N VAL A 75 -10.53 2.99 3.68
CA VAL A 75 -9.55 4.07 3.81
C VAL A 75 -8.83 3.86 5.11
N TYR A 76 -7.50 3.90 5.06
CA TYR A 76 -6.65 3.84 6.23
C TYR A 76 -5.71 5.03 6.22
N ASN A 77 -5.64 5.76 7.32
CA ASN A 77 -4.76 6.89 7.51
C ASN A 77 -3.94 6.65 8.78
N TRP A 78 -2.67 7.00 8.71
CA TRP A 78 -1.77 6.97 9.85
C TRP A 78 -0.80 8.14 9.72
N LYS A 79 -0.49 8.78 10.85
CA LYS A 79 0.58 9.75 10.97
C LYS A 79 1.50 9.38 12.11
N THR A 80 2.70 9.93 12.09
CA THR A 80 3.70 9.69 13.14
C THR A 80 3.16 10.01 14.54
N GLU A 81 2.25 10.99 14.67
CA GLU A 81 1.67 11.38 15.95
C GLU A 81 0.72 10.32 16.54
N ASP A 82 0.15 9.44 15.70
CA ASP A 82 -0.70 8.33 16.14
C ASP A 82 0.15 7.25 16.86
N GLY A 83 1.46 7.21 16.61
CA GLY A 83 2.37 6.22 17.16
C GLY A 83 2.40 4.92 16.35
N ILE A 84 3.56 4.27 16.35
CA ILE A 84 3.82 3.08 15.51
C ILE A 84 2.99 1.86 15.90
N ASP A 85 2.56 1.78 17.16
CA ASP A 85 1.77 0.64 17.68
C ASP A 85 0.36 0.63 17.08
N ASP A 86 -0.15 1.79 16.66
CA ASP A 86 -1.43 1.95 15.97
C ASP A 86 -1.32 1.69 14.46
N PHE A 87 -0.11 1.47 13.93
CA PHE A 87 0.07 1.17 12.51
C PHE A 87 -0.38 -0.26 12.15
N GLN A 88 -1.40 -0.36 11.29
CA GLN A 88 -2.03 -1.64 10.92
C GLN A 88 -1.68 -2.15 9.53
N GLY A 89 -0.97 -1.36 8.72
CA GLY A 89 -0.57 -1.75 7.37
C GLY A 89 0.67 -2.65 7.34
N LEU A 90 0.70 -3.61 6.41
CA LEU A 90 1.93 -4.28 5.96
C LEU A 90 1.98 -4.20 4.45
N PHE A 91 3.01 -3.56 3.92
CA PHE A 91 3.12 -3.32 2.48
C PHE A 91 4.53 -3.69 2.01
N SER A 92 4.61 -4.55 1.01
CA SER A 92 5.87 -5.03 0.46
C SER A 92 5.78 -5.13 -1.05
N MET A 93 6.90 -4.90 -1.72
CA MET A 93 7.00 -4.82 -3.17
C MET A 93 8.21 -5.58 -3.68
N LYS A 94 8.08 -6.11 -4.88
CA LYS A 94 9.16 -6.65 -5.69
C LYS A 94 9.06 -6.02 -7.08
N THR A 95 10.11 -5.34 -7.50
CA THR A 95 10.25 -4.85 -8.87
C THR A 95 10.95 -5.90 -9.72
N ASP A 96 10.43 -6.20 -10.90
CA ASP A 96 11.13 -7.10 -11.83
C ASP A 96 12.05 -6.35 -12.79
N LYS A 97 12.70 -7.09 -13.70
CA LYS A 97 13.63 -6.52 -14.69
C LYS A 97 12.96 -5.61 -15.71
N SER A 98 11.65 -5.72 -15.89
CA SER A 98 10.87 -4.85 -16.79
C SER A 98 10.43 -3.56 -16.11
N GLY A 99 10.66 -3.44 -14.80
CA GLY A 99 10.16 -2.32 -13.98
C GLY A 99 8.75 -2.55 -13.45
N LYS A 100 8.13 -3.71 -13.69
CA LYS A 100 6.81 -4.04 -13.15
C LYS A 100 6.92 -4.20 -11.63
N ILE A 101 6.02 -3.55 -10.90
CA ILE A 101 5.97 -3.61 -9.44
C ILE A 101 4.90 -4.61 -9.03
N PHE A 102 5.34 -5.75 -8.53
CA PHE A 102 4.52 -6.68 -7.78
C PHE A 102 4.41 -6.22 -6.33
N PHE A 103 3.29 -6.48 -5.68
CA PHE A 103 3.05 -6.04 -4.32
C PHE A 103 2.23 -7.04 -3.51
N CYS A 104 2.40 -6.97 -2.19
CA CYS A 104 1.52 -7.58 -1.22
C CYS A 104 1.17 -6.53 -0.18
N LEU A 105 -0.11 -6.41 0.13
CA LEU A 105 -0.69 -5.48 1.06
C LEU A 105 -1.58 -6.26 2.04
N ILE A 106 -1.37 -6.04 3.33
CA ILE A 106 -2.22 -6.57 4.39
C ILE A 106 -2.63 -5.39 5.26
N LEU A 107 -3.93 -5.12 5.31
CA LEU A 107 -4.49 -4.23 6.32
C LEU A 107 -5.03 -5.08 7.46
N ARG A 108 -4.43 -4.94 8.65
CA ARG A 108 -4.90 -5.65 9.84
C ARG A 108 -6.23 -5.08 10.32
N GLY A 109 -7.05 -5.95 10.89
CA GLY A 109 -8.36 -5.66 11.48
C GLY A 109 -8.94 -6.95 12.05
N ASP A 110 -10.19 -6.93 12.51
CA ASP A 110 -10.88 -8.14 12.96
C ASP A 110 -10.95 -9.19 11.84
N VAL A 111 -11.18 -8.72 10.61
CA VAL A 111 -11.00 -9.48 9.37
C VAL A 111 -9.93 -8.75 8.55
N PRO A 112 -8.74 -9.32 8.35
CA PRO A 112 -7.69 -8.66 7.59
C PRO A 112 -8.06 -8.58 6.11
N LEU A 113 -7.72 -7.47 5.47
CA LEU A 113 -7.84 -7.32 4.03
C LEU A 113 -6.48 -7.63 3.40
N ILE A 114 -6.42 -8.69 2.59
CA ILE A 114 -5.19 -9.18 1.96
C ILE A 114 -5.31 -9.02 0.45
N ILE A 115 -4.45 -8.18 -0.12
CA ILE A 115 -4.47 -7.81 -1.54
C ILE A 115 -3.05 -7.93 -2.07
N GLY A 116 -2.88 -8.47 -3.26
CA GLY A 116 -1.57 -8.47 -3.89
C GLY A 116 -1.60 -8.88 -5.34
N HIS A 117 -0.65 -8.32 -6.08
CA HIS A 117 -0.30 -8.74 -7.42
C HIS A 117 1.05 -9.46 -7.35
N THR A 118 1.09 -10.76 -7.66
CA THR A 118 2.35 -11.54 -7.67
C THR A 118 2.43 -12.41 -8.92
N GLU A 119 3.64 -12.86 -9.26
CA GLU A 119 3.89 -13.68 -10.46
C GLU A 119 3.09 -15.00 -10.52
N ASP A 120 2.68 -15.54 -9.37
CA ASP A 120 2.16 -16.91 -9.27
C ASP A 120 0.78 -16.99 -8.58
N ILE A 121 0.17 -15.85 -8.25
CA ILE A 121 -1.09 -15.81 -7.50
C ILE A 121 -2.03 -14.83 -8.18
N GLU A 122 -3.18 -15.34 -8.58
CA GLU A 122 -4.30 -14.56 -9.11
C GLU A 122 -5.42 -14.55 -8.08
N GLN A 123 -5.84 -13.37 -7.64
CA GLN A 123 -6.97 -13.25 -6.73
C GLN A 123 -8.28 -13.16 -7.52
N GLU A 124 -9.30 -13.89 -7.09
CA GLU A 124 -10.64 -13.86 -7.71
C GLU A 124 -11.27 -12.46 -7.69
N THR A 125 -10.97 -11.67 -6.66
CA THR A 125 -11.53 -10.33 -6.49
C THR A 125 -10.55 -9.29 -7.01
N HIS A 126 -11.04 -8.44 -7.91
CA HIS A 126 -10.33 -7.27 -8.40
C HIS A 126 -10.42 -6.12 -7.38
N TYR A 127 -9.26 -5.59 -7.00
CA TYR A 127 -9.10 -4.41 -6.16
C TYR A 127 -8.24 -3.38 -6.87
N GLU A 128 -8.67 -2.12 -6.84
CA GLU A 128 -7.83 -0.99 -7.21
C GLU A 128 -7.34 -0.32 -5.91
N LEU A 129 -6.10 0.16 -5.91
CA LEU A 129 -5.50 0.76 -4.73
C LEU A 129 -4.73 2.02 -5.05
N LEU A 130 -4.79 2.94 -4.09
CA LEU A 130 -3.87 4.06 -3.96
C LEU A 130 -3.18 3.97 -2.61
N VAL A 131 -1.86 3.95 -2.62
CA VAL A 131 -1.03 4.00 -1.43
C VAL A 131 -0.18 5.24 -1.50
N HIS A 132 -0.16 6.01 -0.44
CA HIS A 132 0.61 7.24 -0.31
C HIS A 132 1.42 7.18 0.97
N ALA A 133 2.73 7.33 0.86
CA ALA A 133 3.65 7.42 1.99
C ALA A 133 4.52 8.66 1.82
N TRP A 134 4.88 9.32 2.92
CA TRP A 134 5.72 10.50 2.85
C TRP A 134 6.55 10.68 4.12
N ASP A 135 7.70 11.33 3.95
CA ASP A 135 8.51 11.86 5.04
C ASP A 135 8.52 13.39 4.99
N THR A 136 9.53 14.03 5.58
CA THR A 136 9.67 15.49 5.61
C THR A 136 10.12 16.11 4.28
N GLU A 137 10.77 15.34 3.40
CA GLU A 137 11.45 15.81 2.18
C GLU A 137 10.90 15.17 0.91
N THR A 138 10.32 13.97 1.00
CA THR A 138 9.93 13.15 -0.12
C THR A 138 8.58 12.50 0.12
N GLY A 139 7.93 12.08 -0.96
CA GLY A 139 6.89 11.09 -0.84
C GLY A 139 6.67 10.29 -2.10
N TYR A 140 5.84 9.28 -1.91
CA TYR A 140 5.69 8.14 -2.79
C TYR A 140 4.20 7.85 -2.96
N ILE A 141 3.76 7.78 -4.20
CA ILE A 141 2.40 7.35 -4.54
C ILE A 141 2.51 6.08 -5.36
N TRP A 142 1.80 5.05 -4.94
CA TRP A 142 1.57 3.85 -5.72
C TRP A 142 0.10 3.77 -6.13
N VAL A 143 -0.15 3.59 -7.42
CA VAL A 143 -1.50 3.43 -7.97
C VAL A 143 -1.52 2.21 -8.88
N GLY A 144 -2.58 1.41 -8.79
CA GLY A 144 -2.79 0.28 -9.68
C GLY A 144 -3.83 -0.69 -9.14
N ASP A 145 -3.67 -1.95 -9.54
CA ASP A 145 -4.62 -3.02 -9.25
C ASP A 145 -3.89 -4.35 -8.98
N ASN A 146 -4.65 -5.33 -8.50
CA ASN A 146 -4.16 -6.68 -8.19
C ASN A 146 -4.30 -7.68 -9.34
N GLN A 147 -4.48 -7.24 -10.59
CA GLN A 147 -4.66 -8.13 -11.75
C GLN A 147 -3.62 -7.91 -12.86
N ASP A 148 -3.76 -6.82 -13.63
CA ASP A 148 -3.10 -6.72 -14.93
C ASP A 148 -1.74 -6.00 -14.80
N GLY A 149 -1.76 -4.81 -14.20
CA GLY A 149 -0.64 -3.88 -14.21
C GLY A 149 0.32 -4.01 -13.02
N GLY A 150 -0.17 -4.52 -11.89
CA GLY A 150 0.51 -4.29 -10.61
C GLY A 150 0.48 -2.80 -10.26
N LEU A 151 1.57 -2.28 -9.69
CA LEU A 151 1.64 -0.86 -9.30
C LEU A 151 2.51 -0.02 -10.23
N THR A 152 2.04 1.20 -10.47
CA THR A 152 2.86 2.31 -10.94
C THR A 152 3.26 3.17 -9.74
N ARG A 153 4.51 3.62 -9.71
CA ARG A 153 5.06 4.46 -8.64
C ARG A 153 5.37 5.87 -9.15
N ILE A 154 5.06 6.86 -8.33
CA ILE A 154 5.39 8.27 -8.54
C ILE A 154 6.14 8.77 -7.31
N ASP A 155 7.34 9.29 -7.54
CA ASP A 155 8.19 9.88 -6.51
C ASP A 155 8.18 11.39 -6.66
N TYR A 156 8.04 12.11 -5.55
CA TYR A 156 8.01 13.57 -5.58
C TYR A 156 8.78 14.15 -4.38
N LEU A 157 9.28 15.36 -4.56
CA LEU A 157 9.96 16.13 -3.53
C LEU A 157 8.99 17.11 -2.86
N ILE A 158 9.10 17.23 -1.54
CA ILE A 158 8.39 18.20 -0.73
C ILE A 158 9.35 19.38 -0.50
N SER A 159 8.96 20.55 -0.97
CA SER A 159 9.76 21.78 -0.82
C SER A 159 8.98 22.88 -0.12
N GLY A 160 9.69 23.69 0.68
CA GLY A 160 9.12 24.78 1.47
C GLY A 160 8.83 24.41 2.94
N ASN A 161 8.46 25.41 3.75
CA ASN A 161 8.08 25.21 5.15
C ASN A 161 6.63 24.70 5.23
N THR A 162 6.41 23.46 4.83
CA THR A 162 5.10 22.80 4.70
C THR A 162 4.68 22.05 5.97
N THR A 163 5.24 22.41 7.13
CA THR A 163 4.84 21.85 8.43
C THR A 163 3.31 21.91 8.57
N GLY A 164 2.66 20.75 8.52
CA GLY A 164 1.21 20.62 8.68
C GLY A 164 0.33 20.93 7.46
N LYS A 165 0.85 21.09 6.23
CA LYS A 165 0.02 21.28 5.01
C LYS A 165 0.26 20.19 3.95
N GLN A 166 -0.10 18.95 4.28
CA GLN A 166 -0.24 17.80 3.36
C GLN A 166 -1.48 17.89 2.42
N ASN A 167 -2.10 19.07 2.30
CA ASN A 167 -3.40 19.25 1.67
C ASN A 167 -3.34 19.22 0.12
N CYS A 168 -2.17 19.40 -0.50
CA CYS A 168 -2.05 19.43 -1.97
C CYS A 168 -2.27 18.06 -2.62
N ILE A 169 -1.73 16.98 -2.02
CA ILE A 169 -1.90 15.61 -2.54
C ILE A 169 -3.28 15.07 -2.21
N GLU A 170 -3.84 15.41 -1.04
CA GLU A 170 -5.22 15.04 -0.70
C GLU A 170 -6.23 15.63 -1.70
N ASN A 171 -6.03 16.88 -2.14
CA ASN A 171 -6.86 17.49 -3.19
C ASN A 171 -6.64 16.85 -4.56
N LEU A 172 -5.40 16.46 -4.91
CA LEU A 172 -5.08 15.75 -6.15
C LEU A 172 -5.72 14.36 -6.20
N ILE A 173 -5.66 13.61 -5.09
CA ILE A 173 -6.32 12.31 -4.93
C ILE A 173 -7.84 12.49 -5.01
N ALA A 174 -8.41 13.49 -4.33
CA ALA A 174 -9.84 13.74 -4.42
C ALA A 174 -10.29 14.08 -5.85
N GLN A 175 -9.54 14.91 -6.60
CA GLN A 175 -9.91 15.34 -7.96
C GLN A 175 -9.76 14.24 -9.01
N SER A 176 -8.71 13.42 -8.93
CA SER A 176 -8.43 12.34 -9.90
C SER A 176 -9.46 11.21 -9.85
N TYR A 177 -10.06 10.93 -8.69
CA TYR A 177 -11.11 9.91 -8.54
C TYR A 177 -12.52 10.41 -8.84
N VAL A 178 -12.78 11.73 -8.73
CA VAL A 178 -14.08 12.33 -9.12
C VAL A 178 -14.26 12.31 -10.65
N GLN A 179 -13.18 12.50 -11.42
CA GLN A 179 -13.25 12.54 -12.89
C GLN A 179 -13.63 11.20 -13.56
N LYS A 180 -13.51 10.05 -12.88
CA LYS A 180 -13.95 8.75 -13.44
C LYS A 180 -15.49 8.57 -13.48
N THR A 181 -16.28 9.51 -12.92
CA THR A 181 -17.76 9.39 -12.91
C THR A 181 -18.50 10.20 -13.97
N SER A 182 -17.83 11.08 -14.73
CA SER A 182 -18.44 11.70 -15.91
C SER A 182 -18.24 10.84 -17.14
N LYS A 183 -18.85 9.65 -17.17
CA LYS A 183 -19.23 9.08 -18.46
C LYS A 183 -20.26 10.03 -19.05
N GLU A 184 -19.87 10.74 -20.09
CA GLU A 184 -20.81 11.33 -21.03
C GLU A 184 -21.79 10.24 -21.45
N GLU A 185 -23.03 10.36 -21.00
CA GLU A 185 -24.16 9.80 -21.72
C GLU A 185 -24.24 10.56 -23.05
N GLU A 186 -23.47 10.13 -24.06
CA GLU A 186 -23.81 10.45 -25.44
C GLU A 186 -25.10 9.69 -25.77
N LYS A 187 -26.22 10.34 -25.49
CA LYS A 187 -27.52 10.01 -26.07
C LYS A 187 -27.39 10.17 -27.58
N HIS A 188 -27.33 9.05 -28.28
CA HIS A 188 -27.70 9.00 -29.69
C HIS A 188 -29.21 9.27 -29.79
N GLU A 189 -29.57 10.46 -30.27
CA GLU A 189 -30.80 10.70 -31.02
C GLU A 189 -30.48 10.76 -32.52
#